data_AF-A0A2G9TYB1-F1
#
_entry.id   AF-A0A2G9TYB1-F1
#
_cell.length_a   1.000
_cell.length_b   1.000
_cell.length_c   1.000
_cell.angle_alpha   90.00
_cell.angle_beta   90.00
_cell.angle_gamma   90.00
#
_symmetry.space_group_name_H-M   'P 1'
#
loop_
_entity.id
_entity.type
_entity.pdbx_description
1 polymer ?
#
loop_
_entity_poly.entity_id
_entity_poly.type
_entity_poly.pdbx_seq_one_letter_code
_entity_poly.pdbx_strand_id
1 'polypeptide(L)'
;MPERDIKQDEPTFPCKICGRRFIQASLIKHEPACKKLSKLNRKPFDSGKQRATGSDITYADVKRAQKEREKVGGVYPRPQTNWKERHETFIDAVSSSKKVDYAIKTGAPLPPPPRTAVPSDYSIPSPDASSNESCWEQDENRNFTREYEQEYSTESDH
;
A
#
# COMPACT_ATOMS: atom_id res chain seq x y z
N MET A 1 -35.18 7.45 -3.46
CA MET A 1 -34.53 7.66 -2.15
C MET A 1 -35.26 8.81 -1.48
N PRO A 2 -36.01 8.62 -0.38
CA PRO A 2 -36.66 9.75 0.26
C PRO A 2 -35.60 10.67 0.87
N GLU A 3 -35.69 11.95 0.54
CA GLU A 3 -34.87 13.00 1.13
C GLU A 3 -35.16 13.06 2.63
N ARG A 4 -34.11 12.95 3.43
CA ARG A 4 -34.23 13.12 4.88
C ARG A 4 -34.19 14.63 5.12
N ASP A 5 -35.34 15.22 5.44
CA ASP A 5 -35.44 16.59 5.93
C ASP A 5 -34.53 16.77 7.15
N ILE A 6 -33.37 17.39 6.92
CA ILE A 6 -32.44 17.74 8.00
C ILE A 6 -32.98 19.04 8.61
N LYS A 7 -33.74 18.92 9.70
CA LYS A 7 -34.15 20.07 10.52
C LYS A 7 -32.90 20.69 11.16
N GLN A 8 -32.35 21.73 10.55
CA GLN A 8 -31.04 22.32 10.91
C GLN A 8 -31.10 23.45 11.97
N ASP A 9 -32.29 23.84 12.47
CA ASP A 9 -32.42 25.09 13.26
C ASP A 9 -32.86 24.87 14.72
N GLU A 10 -32.61 23.71 15.32
CA GLU A 10 -32.94 23.48 16.73
C GLU A 10 -31.83 23.97 17.69
N PRO A 11 -32.14 24.77 18.73
CA PRO A 11 -31.14 25.27 19.66
C PRO A 11 -30.41 24.12 20.37
N THR A 12 -29.08 24.24 20.42
CA THR A 12 -28.18 23.20 20.93
C THR A 12 -27.57 23.60 22.28
N PHE A 13 -27.73 22.74 23.29
CA PHE A 13 -27.32 22.95 24.67
C PHE A 13 -26.07 22.12 25.04
N PRO A 14 -25.13 22.66 25.85
CA PRO A 14 -23.95 21.93 26.28
C PRO A 14 -24.24 20.91 27.39
N CYS A 15 -23.60 19.75 27.33
CA CYS A 15 -23.61 18.77 28.42
C CYS A 15 -22.73 19.24 29.58
N LYS A 16 -23.26 19.18 30.81
CA LYS A 16 -22.55 19.57 32.05
C LYS A 16 -21.31 18.72 32.37
N ILE A 17 -21.19 17.52 31.79
CA ILE A 17 -20.14 16.54 32.12
C ILE A 17 -19.00 16.57 31.09
N CYS A 18 -19.32 16.64 29.79
CA CYS A 18 -18.31 16.57 28.71
C CYS A 18 -18.24 17.81 27.82
N GLY A 19 -19.06 18.83 28.06
CA GLY A 19 -19.05 20.09 27.30
C GLY A 19 -19.55 20.02 25.86
N ARG A 20 -19.81 18.82 25.32
CA ARG A 20 -20.35 18.64 23.96
C ARG A 20 -21.78 19.19 23.86
N ARG A 21 -22.11 19.80 22.72
CA ARG A 21 -23.40 20.42 22.46
C ARG A 21 -24.36 19.43 21.80
N PHE A 22 -25.59 19.32 22.30
CA PHE A 22 -26.65 18.45 21.77
C PHE A 22 -28.00 19.19 21.69
N ILE A 23 -28.87 18.77 20.77
CA ILE A 23 -30.30 19.13 20.79
C ILE A 23 -30.96 18.56 22.04
N GLN A 24 -32.06 19.18 22.50
CA GLN A 24 -32.75 18.82 23.74
C GLN A 24 -33.07 17.30 23.82
N ALA A 25 -33.65 16.75 22.75
CA ALA A 25 -34.04 15.33 22.68
C ALA A 25 -32.84 14.37 22.80
N SER A 26 -31.68 14.76 22.27
CA SER A 26 -30.44 13.97 22.34
C SER A 26 -29.72 14.17 23.67
N LEU A 27 -29.82 15.36 24.29
CA LEU A 27 -29.20 15.67 25.58
C LEU A 27 -29.77 14.80 26.71
N ILE A 28 -31.09 14.60 26.72
CA ILE A 28 -31.78 13.74 27.71
C ILE A 28 -31.22 12.30 27.67
N LYS A 29 -30.95 11.76 26.48
CA LYS A 29 -30.37 10.42 26.31
C LYS A 29 -28.86 10.42 26.59
N HIS A 30 -28.18 11.52 26.26
CA HIS A 30 -26.74 11.66 26.44
C HIS A 30 -26.32 11.75 27.91
N GLU A 31 -27.03 12.51 28.73
CA GLU A 31 -26.66 12.76 30.13
C GLU A 31 -26.43 11.49 30.98
N PRO A 32 -27.33 10.49 31.01
CA PRO A 32 -27.09 9.26 31.78
C PRO A 32 -25.94 8.43 31.21
N ALA A 33 -25.76 8.40 29.89
CA ALA A 33 -24.64 7.69 29.25
C ALA A 33 -23.30 8.38 29.54
N CYS A 34 -23.26 9.71 29.44
CA CYS A 34 -22.08 10.52 29.71
C CYS A 34 -21.65 10.39 31.18
N LYS A 35 -22.59 10.36 32.12
CA LYS A 35 -22.31 10.16 33.55
C LYS A 35 -21.71 8.79 33.85
N LYS A 36 -22.18 7.74 33.17
CA LYS A 36 -21.59 6.39 33.29
C LYS A 36 -20.17 6.36 32.72
N LEU A 37 -19.97 7.01 31.58
CA LEU A 37 -18.68 7.00 30.89
C LEU A 37 -17.62 7.84 31.61
N SER A 38 -17.99 8.99 32.16
CA SER A 38 -17.07 9.86 32.91
C SER A 38 -16.59 9.21 34.21
N LYS A 39 -17.45 8.45 34.89
CA LYS A 39 -17.06 7.68 36.08
C LYS A 39 -16.09 6.53 35.79
N LEU A 40 -16.14 5.98 34.58
CA LEU A 40 -15.47 4.72 34.27
C LEU A 40 -13.99 4.87 33.88
N ASN A 41 -13.45 6.10 33.74
CA ASN A 41 -12.04 6.40 33.44
C ASN A 41 -11.34 5.32 32.60
N ARG A 42 -11.92 5.00 31.44
CA ARG A 42 -11.41 3.93 30.58
C ARG A 42 -10.01 4.30 30.09
N LYS A 43 -9.12 3.32 30.06
CA LYS A 43 -7.80 3.47 29.45
C LYS A 43 -7.98 3.90 27.98
N PRO A 44 -7.19 4.86 27.47
CA PRO A 44 -7.19 5.20 26.06
C PRO A 44 -7.02 3.95 25.20
N PHE A 45 -7.78 3.89 24.12
CA PHE A 45 -7.68 2.78 23.17
C PHE A 45 -6.38 2.90 22.39
N ASP A 46 -5.47 1.96 22.60
CA ASP A 46 -4.22 1.89 21.85
C ASP A 46 -4.44 1.11 20.56
N SER A 47 -4.58 1.84 19.45
CA SER A 47 -4.74 1.28 18.12
C SER A 47 -3.55 0.42 17.68
N GLY A 48 -2.34 0.71 18.16
CA GLY A 48 -1.15 -0.07 17.87
C GLY A 48 -1.21 -1.45 18.51
N LYS A 49 -1.63 -1.50 19.78
CA LYS A 49 -1.85 -2.76 20.50
C LYS A 49 -2.87 -3.66 19.80
N GLN A 50 -3.94 -3.06 19.29
CA GLN A 50 -5.06 -3.78 18.68
C GLN A 50 -4.73 -4.32 17.29
N ARG A 51 -3.82 -3.65 16.56
CA ARG A 51 -3.23 -4.20 15.33
C ARG A 51 -2.30 -5.38 15.63
N ALA A 52 -1.44 -5.24 16.64
CA ALA A 52 -0.50 -6.29 17.03
C ALA A 52 -1.17 -7.60 17.45
N THR A 53 -2.34 -7.54 18.10
CA THR A 53 -3.03 -8.74 18.59
C THR A 53 -3.51 -9.71 17.50
N GLY A 54 -3.53 -9.32 16.22
CA GLY A 54 -3.97 -10.17 15.09
C GLY A 54 -2.94 -10.27 13.98
N SER A 55 -1.68 -9.91 14.25
CA SER A 55 -0.58 -9.93 13.28
C SER A 55 0.67 -10.53 13.92
N ASP A 56 1.64 -10.96 13.12
CA ASP A 56 2.95 -11.44 13.61
C ASP A 56 3.81 -10.33 14.24
N ILE A 57 3.33 -9.09 14.28
CA ILE A 57 4.01 -7.94 14.85
C ILE A 57 3.82 -7.94 16.37
N THR A 58 4.92 -7.96 17.12
CA THR A 58 4.83 -7.91 18.59
C THR A 58 4.45 -6.51 19.09
N TYR A 59 3.79 -6.43 20.25
CA TYR A 59 3.47 -5.14 20.88
C TYR A 59 4.73 -4.30 21.20
N ALA A 60 5.88 -4.95 21.41
CA ALA A 60 7.15 -4.27 21.64
C ALA A 60 7.63 -3.52 20.38
N ASP A 61 7.45 -4.11 19.21
CA ASP A 61 7.82 -3.48 17.93
C ASP A 61 6.96 -2.25 17.64
N VAL A 62 5.67 -2.33 17.96
CA VAL A 62 4.74 -1.19 17.87
C VAL A 62 5.17 -0.04 18.79
N LYS A 63 5.53 -0.33 20.06
CA LYS A 63 6.03 0.69 20.98
C LYS A 63 7.35 1.30 20.52
N ARG A 64 8.26 0.49 19.96
CA ARG A 64 9.52 0.96 19.40
C ARG A 64 9.25 1.94 18.26
N ALA A 65 8.36 1.58 17.33
CA ALA A 65 7.97 2.45 16.22
C ALA A 65 7.32 3.77 16.70
N GLN A 66 6.48 3.73 17.74
CA GLN A 66 5.90 4.93 18.35
C GLN A 66 6.97 5.86 18.92
N LYS A 67 7.95 5.32 19.66
CA LYS A 67 9.05 6.09 20.25
C LYS A 67 9.95 6.72 19.18
N GLU A 68 10.25 5.97 18.13
CA GLU A 68 11.00 6.51 16.98
C GLU A 68 10.21 7.63 16.29
N ARG A 69 8.90 7.46 16.13
CA ARG A 69 8.03 8.52 15.58
C ARG A 69 8.03 9.78 16.43
N GLU A 70 7.99 9.66 17.75
CA GLU A 70 8.06 10.81 18.68
C GLU A 70 9.40 11.53 18.57
N LYS A 71 10.50 10.79 18.43
CA LYS A 71 11.86 11.34 18.25
C LYS A 71 11.99 12.17 16.97
N VAL A 72 11.26 11.80 15.91
CA VAL A 72 11.29 12.48 14.59
C VAL A 72 10.17 13.56 14.50
N GLY A 73 9.53 13.93 15.61
CA GLY A 73 8.51 14.97 15.64
C GLY A 73 7.18 14.58 14.98
N GLY A 74 6.92 13.29 14.80
CA GLY A 74 5.64 12.79 14.28
C GLY A 74 5.42 12.95 12.77
N VAL A 75 6.35 13.60 12.07
CA VAL A 75 6.36 13.78 10.62
C VAL A 75 7.47 12.92 10.05
N TYR A 76 7.13 11.76 9.50
CA TYR A 76 8.08 11.06 8.64
C TYR A 76 8.28 11.93 7.38
N PRO A 77 9.53 12.21 6.97
CA PRO A 77 9.76 12.81 5.68
C PRO A 77 9.12 11.88 4.64
N ARG A 78 8.16 12.40 3.87
CA ARG A 78 7.60 11.65 2.76
C ARG A 78 8.79 11.27 1.88
N PRO A 79 9.02 9.97 1.59
CA PRO A 79 10.09 9.58 0.69
C PRO A 79 9.93 10.39 -0.59
N GLN A 80 10.97 11.13 -0.99
CA GLN A 80 10.99 11.82 -2.26
C GLN A 80 11.12 10.73 -3.33
N THR A 81 9.99 10.27 -3.86
CA THR A 81 9.97 9.27 -4.91
C THR A 81 9.87 9.94 -6.27
N ASN A 82 10.60 9.41 -7.25
CA ASN A 82 10.55 9.85 -8.65
C ASN A 82 9.26 9.42 -9.37
N TRP A 83 8.12 9.37 -8.68
CA TRP A 83 6.87 8.78 -9.22
C TRP A 83 6.35 9.54 -10.45
N LYS A 84 6.49 10.87 -10.47
CA LYS A 84 6.07 11.70 -11.61
C LYS A 84 6.84 11.32 -12.86
N GLU A 85 8.16 11.26 -12.74
CA GLU A 85 9.06 10.87 -13.83
C GLU A 85 8.77 9.43 -14.30
N ARG A 86 8.57 8.48 -13.38
CA ARG A 86 8.21 7.10 -13.73
C ARG A 86 6.84 7.00 -14.42
N HIS A 87 5.90 7.84 -14.04
CA HIS A 87 4.59 7.89 -14.66
C HIS A 87 4.64 8.51 -16.06
N GLU A 88 5.37 9.61 -16.22
CA GLU A 88 5.56 10.30 -17.50
C GLU A 88 6.29 9.40 -18.50
N THR A 89 7.40 8.79 -18.09
CA THR A 89 8.14 7.81 -18.92
C THR A 89 7.27 6.63 -19.34
N PHE A 90 6.40 6.12 -18.46
CA PHE A 90 5.45 5.07 -18.81
C PHE A 90 4.40 5.53 -19.84
N ILE A 91 3.81 6.72 -19.65
CA ILE A 91 2.85 7.30 -20.60
C ILE A 91 3.49 7.50 -21.97
N ASP A 92 4.71 8.04 -22.01
CA ASP A 92 5.44 8.30 -23.24
C ASP A 92 5.75 6.99 -23.98
N ALA A 93 6.19 5.95 -23.26
CA ALA A 93 6.41 4.63 -23.83
C ALA A 93 5.12 4.08 -24.45
N VAL A 94 4.00 4.08 -23.72
CA VAL A 94 2.70 3.60 -24.22
C VAL A 94 2.22 4.41 -25.43
N SER A 95 2.38 5.74 -25.41
CA SER A 95 2.02 6.63 -26.50
C SER A 95 2.86 6.35 -27.75
N SER A 96 4.16 6.12 -27.58
CA SER A 96 5.07 5.79 -28.68
C SER A 96 4.71 4.45 -29.35
N SER A 97 4.40 3.41 -28.57
CA SER A 97 3.98 2.11 -29.10
C SER A 97 2.69 2.24 -29.92
N LYS A 98 1.69 2.98 -29.42
CA LYS A 98 0.45 3.24 -30.17
C LYS A 98 0.69 3.95 -31.51
N LYS A 99 1.67 4.85 -31.58
CA LYS A 99 2.06 5.51 -32.83
C LYS A 99 2.71 4.54 -33.81
N VAL A 100 3.54 3.61 -33.33
CA VAL A 100 4.12 2.53 -34.16
C VAL A 100 3.01 1.64 -34.72
N ASP A 101 2.07 1.19 -33.88
CA ASP A 101 0.95 0.35 -34.31
C ASP A 101 0.08 1.05 -35.37
N TYR A 102 -0.14 2.35 -35.22
CA TYR A 102 -0.86 3.16 -36.21
C TYR A 102 -0.09 3.26 -37.54
N ALA A 103 1.22 3.50 -37.50
CA ALA A 103 2.05 3.59 -38.70
C ALA A 103 2.07 2.27 -39.47
N ILE A 104 2.17 1.13 -38.77
CA ILE A 104 2.10 -0.21 -39.37
C ILE A 104 0.74 -0.43 -40.06
N LYS A 105 -0.37 -0.04 -39.41
CA LYS A 105 -1.71 -0.21 -39.98
C LYS A 105 -1.98 0.68 -41.19
N THR A 106 -1.40 1.88 -41.23
CA THR A 106 -1.65 2.87 -42.30
C THR A 106 -0.61 2.86 -43.41
N GLY A 107 0.46 2.07 -43.27
CA GLY A 107 1.57 2.03 -44.25
C GLY A 107 2.45 3.29 -44.23
N ALA A 108 2.35 4.11 -43.19
CA ALA A 108 3.16 5.32 -43.02
C ALA A 108 4.58 4.98 -42.55
N PRO A 109 5.60 5.83 -42.81
CA PRO A 109 6.96 5.59 -42.35
C PRO A 109 7.01 5.53 -40.82
N LEU A 110 7.77 4.56 -40.29
CA LEU A 110 7.86 4.31 -38.86
C LEU A 110 8.38 5.55 -38.12
N PRO A 111 7.78 5.93 -36.97
CA PRO A 111 8.32 6.99 -36.15
C PRO A 111 9.72 6.57 -35.65
N PRO A 112 10.70 7.50 -35.63
CA PRO A 112 12.03 7.18 -35.13
C PRO A 112 11.94 6.72 -33.67
N PRO A 113 12.77 5.75 -33.25
CA PRO A 113 12.70 5.20 -31.91
C PRO A 113 12.86 6.32 -30.88
N PRO A 114 11.97 6.40 -29.87
CA PRO A 114 12.10 7.41 -28.82
C PRO A 114 13.45 7.27 -28.14
N ARG A 115 14.13 8.39 -27.87
CA ARG A 115 15.35 8.39 -27.05
C ARG A 115 14.98 7.81 -25.70
N THR A 116 15.53 6.66 -25.36
CA THR A 116 15.35 6.04 -24.05
C THR A 116 16.10 6.88 -23.03
N ALA A 117 15.44 7.88 -22.45
CA ALA A 117 15.89 8.48 -21.21
C ALA A 117 15.69 7.42 -20.12
N VAL A 118 16.71 6.60 -19.89
CA VAL A 118 16.76 5.75 -18.71
C VAL A 118 16.69 6.67 -17.49
N PRO A 119 15.70 6.51 -16.58
CA PRO A 119 15.64 7.33 -15.38
C PRO A 119 16.93 7.16 -14.59
N SER A 120 17.48 8.27 -14.08
CA SER A 120 18.76 8.31 -13.34
C SER A 120 18.86 7.30 -12.18
N ASP A 121 17.71 6.87 -11.65
CA ASP A 121 17.56 5.99 -10.50
C ASP A 121 17.54 4.48 -10.85
N TYR A 122 17.58 4.12 -12.14
CA TYR A 122 17.78 2.73 -12.54
C TYR A 122 19.27 2.38 -12.45
N SER A 123 19.73 2.06 -11.24
CA SER A 123 20.96 1.30 -11.06
C SER A 123 20.72 -0.10 -11.63
N ILE A 124 21.22 -0.36 -12.84
CA ILE A 124 21.38 -1.72 -13.34
C ILE A 124 22.36 -2.38 -12.36
N PRO A 125 21.97 -3.43 -11.62
CA PRO A 125 22.90 -4.15 -10.77
C PRO A 125 24.06 -4.61 -11.65
N SER A 126 25.24 -4.10 -11.35
CA SER A 126 26.47 -4.53 -12.01
C SER A 126 26.63 -6.03 -11.74
N PRO A 127 26.96 -6.86 -12.74
CA PRO A 127 27.05 -8.31 -12.59
C PRO A 127 28.15 -8.79 -11.63
N ASP A 128 28.89 -7.87 -11.00
CA ASP A 128 29.95 -8.15 -10.03
C ASP A 128 29.53 -7.93 -8.57
N ALA A 129 28.29 -7.51 -8.30
CA ALA A 129 27.77 -7.43 -6.93
C ALA A 129 27.44 -8.82 -6.38
N SER A 130 28.47 -9.51 -5.90
CA SER A 130 28.41 -10.75 -5.12
C SER A 130 27.30 -10.72 -4.06
N SER A 131 26.16 -11.34 -4.39
CA SER A 131 25.08 -11.65 -3.45
C SER A 131 24.37 -12.93 -3.88
N ASN A 132 25.00 -14.06 -3.56
CA ASN A 132 24.40 -15.40 -3.43
C ASN A 132 23.21 -15.72 -4.35
N GLU A 133 23.44 -15.77 -5.67
CA GLU A 133 22.47 -16.26 -6.68
C GLU A 133 22.57 -17.77 -6.89
N SER A 134 22.92 -18.56 -5.87
CA SER A 134 23.13 -20.02 -6.05
C SER A 134 21.98 -20.92 -5.56
N CYS A 135 20.81 -20.38 -5.19
CA CYS A 135 19.76 -21.21 -4.58
C CYS A 135 18.53 -21.50 -5.48
N TRP A 136 18.29 -20.73 -6.54
CA TRP A 136 17.01 -20.80 -7.28
C TRP A 136 17.13 -21.34 -8.71
N GLU A 137 18.26 -21.16 -9.39
CA GLU A 137 18.44 -21.69 -10.76
C GLU A 137 18.98 -23.13 -10.81
N GLN A 138 19.52 -23.67 -9.70
CA GLN A 138 20.10 -25.02 -9.68
C GLN A 138 19.07 -26.13 -9.44
N ASP A 139 17.93 -25.84 -8.79
CA ASP A 139 16.89 -26.85 -8.55
C ASP A 139 16.00 -27.09 -9.79
N GLU A 140 15.72 -26.08 -10.60
CA GLU A 140 14.87 -26.24 -11.80
C GLU A 140 15.61 -27.01 -12.90
N ASN A 141 16.88 -26.69 -13.17
CA ASN A 141 17.67 -27.39 -14.19
C ASN A 141 17.99 -28.85 -13.81
N ARG A 142 18.04 -29.15 -12.50
CA ARG A 142 18.26 -30.52 -12.00
C ARG A 142 16.99 -31.37 -12.06
N ASN A 143 15.81 -30.77 -11.91
CA ASN A 143 14.55 -31.48 -12.11
C ASN A 143 14.24 -31.68 -13.60
N PHE A 144 14.51 -30.68 -14.46
CA PHE A 144 14.29 -30.80 -15.91
C PHE A 144 15.15 -31.91 -16.55
N THR A 145 16.41 -32.02 -16.16
CA THR A 145 17.31 -33.08 -16.66
C THR A 145 16.93 -34.48 -16.15
N ARG A 146 16.39 -34.59 -14.92
CA ARG A 146 15.93 -35.86 -14.36
C ARG A 146 14.66 -36.39 -15.04
N GLU A 147 13.74 -35.51 -15.43
CA GLU A 147 12.51 -35.90 -16.14
C GLU A 147 12.83 -36.39 -17.56
N TYR A 148 13.76 -35.73 -18.27
CA TYR A 148 14.18 -36.13 -19.61
C TYR A 148 14.88 -37.50 -19.66
N GLU A 149 15.70 -37.83 -18.65
CA GLU A 149 16.32 -39.17 -18.55
C GLU A 149 15.33 -40.28 -18.17
N GLN A 150 14.25 -39.95 -17.44
CA GLN A 150 13.21 -40.92 -17.11
C GLN A 150 12.32 -41.26 -18.30
N GLU A 151 11.96 -40.28 -19.13
CA GLU A 151 11.18 -40.54 -20.34
C GLU A 151 11.97 -41.37 -21.37
N TYR A 152 13.25 -41.06 -21.59
CA TYR A 152 14.06 -41.77 -22.59
C TYR A 152 14.40 -43.23 -22.19
N SER A 153 14.42 -43.54 -20.89
CA SER A 153 14.70 -44.91 -20.44
C SER A 153 13.47 -45.84 -20.52
N THR A 154 12.25 -45.29 -20.60
CA THR A 154 11.02 -46.09 -20.73
C THR A 154 10.61 -46.39 -22.18
N GLU A 155 11.25 -45.76 -23.15
CA GLU A 155 10.92 -45.90 -24.58
C GLU A 155 11.80 -46.91 -25.33
N SER A 156 12.70 -47.60 -24.62
CA SER A 156 13.62 -48.62 -25.20
C SER A 156 13.22 -50.08 -24.92
N ASP A 157 12.02 -50.34 -24.38
CA ASP A 157 11.47 -51.69 -24.13
C ASP A 157 10.06 -51.87 -24.76
N HIS A 158 9.93 -51.59 -26.06
CA HIS A 158 8.91 -52.15 -26.97
C HIS A 158 9.55 -52.44 -28.33
#